data_AF-A0A3S0VAR2-F1
#
_entry.id   AF-A0A3S0VAR2-F1
#
_cell.length_a   1.000
_cell.length_b   1.000
_cell.length_c   1.000
_cell.angle_alpha   90.00
_cell.angle_beta   90.00
_cell.angle_gamma   90.00
#
_symmetry.space_group_name_H-M   'P 1'
#
loop_
_entity.id
_entity.type
_entity.pdbx_description
1 polymer ?
#
loop_
_entity_poly.entity_id
_entity_poly.type
_entity_poly.pdbx_seq_one_letter_code
_entity_poly.pdbx_strand_id
1 'polypeptide(L)' 'MKLKVAFYFNGEKELSHEVEGEEDTTQMISNIQKHRYYNLVKGNAHYVVDTEKAAYFSVTELGE' A
#
# COMPACT_ATOMS: atom_id res chain seq x y z
N MET A 1 1.57 2.12 15.17
CA MET A 1 1.97 3.23 14.29
C MET A 1 1.00 3.32 13.12
N LYS A 2 0.95 4.48 12.44
CA LYS A 2 0.07 4.66 11.29
C LYS A 2 0.92 4.77 10.01
N LEU A 3 0.60 3.98 9.00
CA LEU A 3 1.32 3.97 7.73
C LEU A 3 0.38 4.40 6.60
N LYS A 4 0.86 5.21 5.65
CA LYS A 4 0.22 5.40 4.36
C LYS A 4 0.89 4.49 3.33
N VAL A 5 0.11 3.61 2.70
CA VAL A 5 0.56 2.83 1.55
C VAL A 5 -0.06 3.42 0.29
N ALA A 6 0.76 3.74 -0.71
CA ALA A 6 0.32 4.31 -1.99
C ALA A 6 0.92 3.55 -3.18
N PHE A 7 0.09 3.22 -4.16
CA PHE A 7 0.46 2.59 -5.43
C PHE A 7 0.25 3.58 -6.57
N TYR A 8 1.26 3.71 -7.43
CA TYR A 8 1.26 4.62 -8.57
C TYR A 8 1.25 3.81 -9.86
N PHE A 9 0.20 3.99 -10.67
CA PHE A 9 0.06 3.33 -11.97
C PHE A 9 0.29 4.32 -13.11
N ASN A 10 0.63 3.80 -14.28
CA ASN A 10 0.77 4.62 -15.48
C ASN A 10 -0.53 5.40 -15.77
N GLY A 11 -0.38 6.70 -16.09
CA GLY A 11 -1.50 7.61 -16.36
C GLY A 11 -2.07 8.32 -15.13
N GLU A 12 -1.21 8.68 -14.17
CA GLU A 12 -1.54 9.50 -12.98
C GLU A 12 -2.60 8.91 -12.03
N LYS A 13 -2.84 7.59 -12.12
CA LYS A 13 -3.74 6.91 -11.19
C LYS A 13 -2.98 6.53 -9.93
N GLU A 14 -3.41 7.07 -8.81
CA GLU A 14 -2.95 6.70 -7.46
C GLU A 14 -4.03 5.90 -6.74
N LEU A 15 -3.63 4.86 -6.01
CA LEU A 15 -4.47 4.23 -5.00
C LEU A 15 -3.71 4.20 -3.67
N SER A 16 -4.27 4.85 -2.66
CA SER A 16 -3.70 4.85 -1.31
C SER A 16 -4.70 4.52 -0.23
N HIS A 17 -4.20 3.95 0.86
CA HIS A 17 -4.94 3.71 2.10
C HIS A 17 -4.03 3.85 3.32
N GLU A 18 -4.65 4.01 4.48
CA GLU A 18 -3.96 4.09 5.77
C GLU A 18 -4.07 2.73 6.46
N VAL A 19 -2.96 2.25 6.99
CA VAL A 19 -2.87 1.01 7.76
C VAL A 19 -2.51 1.38 9.19
N GLU A 20 -3.34 0.95 10.14
CA GLU A 20 -3.01 0.98 11.56
C GLU A 20 -2.43 -0.37 11.94
N GLY A 21 -1.26 -0.38 12.59
CA GLY A 21 -0.63 -1.63 12.99
C GLY A 21 0.71 -1.47 13.71
N GLU A 22 1.29 -2.62 14.07
CA GLU A 22 2.61 -2.72 14.68
C GLU A 22 3.74 -2.84 13.65
N GLU A 23 3.41 -3.07 12.36
CA GLU A 23 4.39 -3.21 11.30
C GLU A 23 5.08 -1.87 10.99
N ASP A 24 6.40 -1.90 10.88
CA ASP A 24 7.19 -0.76 10.38
C ASP A 24 7.19 -0.68 8.84
N THR A 25 7.73 0.41 8.31
CA THR A 25 7.85 0.63 6.85
C THR A 25 8.59 -0.50 6.13
N THR A 26 9.61 -1.08 6.75
CA THR A 26 10.44 -2.14 6.13
C THR A 26 9.66 -3.44 6.02
N GLN A 27 8.95 -3.82 7.08
CA GLN A 27 8.10 -5.01 7.09
C GLN A 27 6.98 -4.91 6.06
N MET A 28 6.30 -3.76 5.98
CA MET A 28 5.24 -3.51 5.01
C MET A 28 5.76 -3.59 3.57
N ILE A 29 6.93 -2.99 3.28
CA ILE A 29 7.56 -3.09 1.95
C ILE A 29 7.87 -4.55 1.61
N SER A 30 8.47 -5.31 2.54
CA SER A 30 8.78 -6.73 2.32
C SER A 30 7.53 -7.56 2.05
N ASN A 31 6.44 -7.28 2.77
CA ASN A 31 5.16 -7.94 2.58
C ASN A 31 4.58 -7.67 1.19
N ILE A 32 4.59 -6.41 0.73
CA ILE A 32 4.10 -6.04 -0.61
C ILE A 32 4.94 -6.71 -1.71
N GLN A 33 6.27 -6.74 -1.56
CA GLN A 33 7.17 -7.33 -2.57
C GLN A 33 7.05 -8.85 -2.70
N LYS A 34 6.72 -9.55 -1.62
CA LYS A 34 6.55 -11.02 -1.63
C LYS A 34 5.28 -11.48 -2.33
N HIS A 35 4.30 -10.58 -2.52
CA HIS A 35 2.99 -10.94 -3.03
C HIS A 35 2.67 -10.16 -4.30
N ARG A 36 2.29 -10.90 -5.35
CA ARG A 36 1.78 -10.30 -6.59
C ARG A 36 0.49 -9.50 -6.37
N TYR A 37 -0.33 -9.89 -5.40
CA TYR A 37 -1.59 -9.22 -5.10
C TYR A 37 -1.58 -8.66 -3.70
N TYR A 38 -1.97 -7.39 -3.56
CA TYR A 38 -2.11 -6.70 -2.30
C TYR A 38 -3.57 -6.36 -2.05
N ASN A 39 -4.12 -6.82 -0.93
CA ASN A 39 -5.49 -6.53 -0.54
C ASN A 39 -5.52 -5.26 0.32
N LEU A 40 -6.42 -4.34 -0.01
CA LEU A 40 -6.65 -3.15 0.81
C LEU A 40 -8.14 -2.85 0.95
N VAL A 41 -8.48 -2.20 2.05
CA VAL A 41 -9.85 -1.78 2.36
C VAL A 41 -9.86 -0.27 2.47
N LYS A 42 -10.77 0.38 1.74
CA LYS A 42 -10.95 1.83 1.79
C LYS A 42 -12.44 2.13 1.93
N GLY A 43 -12.84 2.60 3.10
CA GLY A 43 -14.26 2.73 3.45
C GLY A 43 -14.94 1.36 3.52
N ASN A 44 -15.99 1.15 2.72
CA ASN A 44 -16.72 -0.11 2.62
C ASN A 44 -16.36 -0.95 1.39
N ALA A 45 -15.29 -0.57 0.66
CA ALA A 45 -14.87 -1.24 -0.56
C ALA A 45 -13.57 -2.03 -0.33
N HIS A 46 -13.56 -3.26 -0.85
CA HIS A 46 -12.40 -4.15 -0.87
C HIS A 46 -11.74 -4.09 -2.25
N TYR A 47 -10.44 -3.80 -2.27
CA TYR A 47 -9.65 -3.69 -3.49
C TYR A 47 -8.55 -4.76 -3.49
N VAL A 48 -8.23 -5.24 -4.68
CA VAL A 48 -7.07 -6.09 -4.94
C VAL A 48 -6.18 -5.38 -5.93
N VAL A 49 -4.94 -5.11 -5.53
CA VAL A 49 -3.92 -4.45 -6.34
C VAL A 49 -2.96 -5.49 -6.90
N ASP A 50 -2.80 -5.53 -8.22
CA ASP A 50 -1.73 -6.26 -8.90
C ASP A 50 -0.43 -5.44 -8.80
N THR A 51 0.46 -5.83 -7.87
CA THR A 51 1.65 -5.06 -7.49
C THR A 51 2.68 -4.99 -8.62
N GLU A 52 2.66 -5.97 -9.54
CA GLU A 52 3.52 -6.00 -10.74
C GLU A 52 3.14 -4.94 -11.79
N LYS A 53 1.91 -4.40 -11.72
CA LYS A 53 1.42 -3.36 -12.65
C LYS A 53 1.63 -1.94 -12.14
N ALA A 54 1.98 -1.79 -10.87
CA ALA A 54 2.35 -0.49 -10.34
C ALA A 54 3.70 -0.08 -10.94
N ALA A 55 3.84 1.18 -11.34
CA ALA A 55 5.13 1.74 -11.73
C ALA A 55 6.08 1.79 -10.52
N TYR A 56 5.53 2.15 -9.36
CA TYR A 56 6.17 2.04 -8.05
C TYR A 56 5.10 2.12 -6.95
N PHE A 57 5.51 1.83 -5.71
CA PHE A 57 4.70 2.06 -4.51
C PHE A 57 5.56 2.72 -3.44
N SER A 58 4.91 3.38 -2.48
CA SER A 58 5.56 3.98 -1.31
C SER A 58 4.84 3.58 -0.03
N VAL A 59 5.61 3.38 1.03
CA VAL A 59 5.11 3.25 2.40
C VAL A 59 5.67 4.42 3.20
N THR A 60 4.80 5.18 3.84
CA THR A 60 5.17 6.38 4.60
C THR A 60 4.67 6.25 6.02
N GLU A 61 5.56 6.40 7.00
CA GLU A 61 5.17 6.59 8.38
C GLU A 61 4.43 7.92 8.51
N LEU A 62 3.18 7.84 8.94
CA LEU A 62 2.41 8.98 9.42
C LEU A 62 2.75 9.08 10.91
N GLY A 63 3.42 10.16 11.30
CA GLY A 63 3.72 10.43 12.71
C GLY A 63 2.45 10.45 13.57
N GLU A 64 2.63 10.49 14.90
CA GLU A 64 1.52 10.85 15.80
C GLU A 64 0.95 12.24 15.46
#